data_AF-A0A9W7YXB5-F1
#
_entry.id   AF-A0A9W7YXB5-F1
#
_cell.length_a   1.000
_cell.length_b   1.000
_cell.length_c   1.000
_cell.angle_alpha   90.00
_cell.angle_beta   90.00
_cell.angle_gamma   90.00
#
_symmetry.space_group_name_H-M   'P 1'
#
loop_
_entity.id
_entity.type
_entity.pdbx_description
1 polymer ?
#
loop_
_entity_poly.entity_id
_entity_poly.type
_entity_poly.pdbx_seq_one_letter_code
_entity_poly.pdbx_strand_id
1 'polypeptide(L)'
;KVYVVGGLVDKNRYKRLTLDKAEQMGVAHARLPIGQYVQMASRKVITVNQIFEILVKFVEAGDWKQAFLEVIPQRKFNEGKGGGAKVVKGAVAEDAEDVDEDADENTDEAEVSDDAEDVSDHEGSV
;
A
#
# COMPACT_ATOMS: atom_id res chain seq x y z
N LYS A 1 -11.90 -10.88 -13.43
CA LYS A 1 -10.56 -10.90 -12.80
C LYS A 1 -10.73 -11.22 -11.33
N VAL A 2 -9.74 -11.85 -10.70
CA VAL A 2 -9.69 -12.02 -9.24
C VAL A 2 -8.69 -11.02 -8.70
N TYR A 3 -9.08 -10.25 -7.68
CA TYR A 3 -8.20 -9.26 -7.04
C TYR A 3 -7.74 -9.80 -5.69
N VAL A 4 -6.45 -9.62 -5.40
CA VAL A 4 -5.84 -10.02 -4.13
C VAL A 4 -5.39 -8.74 -3.42
N VAL A 5 -5.72 -8.63 -2.13
CA VAL A 5 -5.30 -7.50 -1.27
C VAL A 5 -4.46 -8.07 -0.13
N GLY A 6 -3.29 -7.48 0.12
CA GLY A 6 -2.42 -7.91 1.22
C GLY A 6 -3.08 -7.67 2.58
N GLY A 7 -3.34 -8.72 3.34
CA GLY A 7 -3.91 -8.67 4.69
C GLY A 7 -2.88 -8.32 5.76
N LEU A 8 -2.22 -7.16 5.67
CA LEU A 8 -1.14 -6.75 6.56
C LEU A 8 -1.44 -5.43 7.27
N VAL A 9 -1.01 -5.28 8.53
CA VAL A 9 -1.07 -4.03 9.31
C VAL A 9 0.32 -3.66 9.79
N ASP A 10 1.07 -2.93 8.97
CA ASP A 10 2.47 -2.57 9.24
C ASP A 10 2.75 -1.06 9.20
N LYS A 11 1.73 -0.25 8.90
CA LYS A 11 1.85 1.21 8.64
C LYS A 11 2.83 1.52 7.50
N ASN A 12 2.96 0.62 6.52
CA ASN A 12 3.91 0.70 5.41
C ASN A 12 5.37 0.73 5.88
N ARG A 13 5.73 -0.09 6.88
CA ARG A 13 7.10 -0.26 7.36
C ARG A 13 7.92 -1.09 6.38
N TYR A 14 7.31 -2.14 5.82
CA TYR A 14 7.97 -3.02 4.86
C TYR A 14 7.62 -2.57 3.45
N LYS A 15 8.36 -1.59 2.93
CA LYS A 15 8.19 -1.09 1.56
C LYS A 15 8.29 -2.27 0.58
N ARG A 16 7.44 -2.26 -0.44
CA ARG A 16 7.38 -3.26 -1.52
C ARG A 16 7.10 -4.71 -1.13
N LEU A 17 6.89 -5.07 0.13
CA LEU A 17 6.74 -6.48 0.57
C LEU A 17 5.75 -7.31 -0.27
N THR A 18 4.55 -6.78 -0.52
CA THR A 18 3.53 -7.48 -1.32
C THR A 18 3.81 -7.43 -2.82
N LEU A 19 4.49 -6.39 -3.28
CA LEU A 19 4.89 -6.24 -4.69
C LEU A 19 5.95 -7.28 -5.03
N ASP A 20 7.02 -7.35 -4.24
CA ASP A 20 8.11 -8.30 -4.43
C ASP A 20 7.60 -9.74 -4.36
N LYS A 21 6.64 -10.03 -3.45
CA LYS A 21 5.98 -11.34 -3.38
C LYS A 21 5.19 -11.66 -4.66
N ALA A 22 4.46 -10.68 -5.22
CA ALA A 22 3.71 -10.88 -6.46
C ALA A 22 4.65 -11.11 -7.65
N GLU A 23 5.76 -10.35 -7.74
CA GLU A 23 6.81 -10.52 -8.74
C GLU A 23 7.44 -11.91 -8.67
N GLN A 24 7.84 -12.37 -7.47
CA GLN A 24 8.41 -13.72 -7.27
C GLN A 24 7.44 -14.83 -7.68
N MET A 25 6.15 -14.63 -7.47
CA MET A 25 5.11 -15.59 -7.85
C MET A 25 4.68 -15.46 -9.33
N GLY A 26 5.20 -14.48 -10.07
CA GLY A 26 4.80 -14.19 -11.45
C GLY A 26 3.33 -13.75 -11.58
N VAL A 27 2.77 -13.15 -10.53
CA VAL A 27 1.38 -12.71 -10.49
C VAL A 27 1.27 -11.25 -10.91
N ALA A 28 0.32 -10.95 -11.80
CA ALA A 28 0.02 -9.59 -12.21
C ALA A 28 -0.37 -8.73 -11.01
N HIS A 29 0.22 -7.55 -10.92
CA HIS A 29 0.02 -6.59 -9.84
C HIS A 29 -0.35 -5.23 -10.41
N ALA A 30 -0.97 -4.38 -9.59
CA ALA A 30 -1.37 -3.03 -9.95
C ALA A 30 -1.51 -2.17 -8.69
N ARG A 31 -1.43 -0.85 -8.87
CA ARG A 31 -1.67 0.15 -7.82
C ARG A 31 -2.98 0.89 -8.07
N LEU A 32 -3.69 1.28 -7.02
CA LEU A 32 -4.83 2.19 -7.14
C LEU A 32 -4.36 3.58 -7.61
N PRO A 33 -5.09 4.26 -8.51
CA PRO A 33 -4.66 5.54 -9.09
C PRO A 33 -4.85 6.74 -8.15
N ILE A 34 -4.63 6.57 -6.85
CA ILE A 34 -4.95 7.54 -5.80
C ILE A 34 -4.22 8.88 -6.04
N GLY A 35 -2.94 8.84 -6.40
CA GLY A 35 -2.12 10.05 -6.61
C GLY A 35 -2.65 10.96 -7.71
N GLN A 36 -3.43 10.43 -8.66
CA GLN A 36 -4.01 11.19 -9.77
C GLN A 36 -5.25 12.00 -9.35
N TYR A 37 -5.97 11.53 -8.32
CA TYR A 37 -7.25 12.11 -7.91
C TYR A 37 -7.19 12.77 -6.53
N VAL A 38 -6.19 12.43 -5.73
CA VAL A 38 -6.07 12.80 -4.33
C VAL A 38 -4.63 13.22 -4.04
N GLN A 39 -4.47 14.48 -3.62
CA GLN A 39 -3.26 14.94 -2.96
C GLN A 39 -3.42 14.74 -1.45
N MET A 40 -2.63 13.84 -0.86
CA MET A 40 -2.68 13.58 0.57
C MET A 40 -1.72 14.50 1.33
N ALA A 41 -2.21 15.05 2.44
CA ALA A 41 -1.43 15.87 3.38
C ALA A 41 -0.40 15.06 4.21
N SER A 42 -0.44 13.73 4.10
CA SER A 42 0.34 12.81 4.93
C SER A 42 0.62 11.54 4.13
N ARG A 43 1.43 10.62 4.70
CA ARG A 43 1.77 9.33 4.10
C ARG A 43 0.54 8.65 3.45
N LYS A 44 0.74 8.12 2.25
CA LYS A 44 -0.25 7.41 1.42
C LYS A 44 -0.57 6.01 1.97
N VAL A 45 -0.83 5.89 3.27
CA VAL A 45 -1.17 4.64 3.94
C VAL A 45 -2.69 4.46 3.95
N ILE A 46 -3.15 3.38 3.33
CA ILE A 46 -4.56 2.97 3.26
C ILE A 46 -4.70 1.59 3.90
N THR A 47 -5.80 1.36 4.62
CA THR A 47 -6.06 0.07 5.27
C THR A 47 -6.72 -0.93 4.31
N VAL A 48 -6.64 -2.21 4.65
CA VAL A 48 -7.29 -3.29 3.87
C VAL A 48 -8.78 -3.03 3.68
N ASN A 49 -9.48 -2.62 4.74
CA ASN A 49 -10.91 -2.31 4.68
C ASN A 49 -11.19 -1.14 3.74
N GLN A 50 -10.37 -0.08 3.78
CA GLN A 50 -10.53 1.07 2.89
C GLN A 50 -10.33 0.67 1.42
N ILE A 51 -9.33 -0.18 1.10
CA ILE A 51 -9.14 -0.69 -0.26
C ILE A 51 -10.39 -1.44 -0.72
N PHE A 52 -10.91 -2.33 0.12
CA PHE A 52 -12.10 -3.10 -0.21
C PHE A 52 -13.32 -2.19 -0.47
N GLU A 53 -13.59 -1.24 0.43
CA GLU A 53 -14.68 -0.28 0.27
C GLU A 53 -14.52 0.58 -1.00
N ILE A 54 -13.30 1.06 -1.31
CA ILE A 54 -13.02 1.81 -2.54
C ILE A 54 -13.37 0.98 -3.78
N LEU A 55 -12.96 -0.30 -3.81
CA LEU A 55 -13.25 -1.17 -4.94
C LEU A 55 -14.75 -1.40 -5.10
N VAL A 56 -15.49 -1.58 -4.00
CA VAL A 56 -16.96 -1.69 -4.03
C VAL A 56 -17.58 -0.41 -4.59
N LYS A 57 -17.19 0.76 -4.08
CA LYS A 57 -17.68 2.06 -4.55
C LYS A 57 -17.35 2.33 -6.01
N PHE A 58 -16.16 1.92 -6.47
CA PHE A 58 -15.78 2.04 -7.88
C PHE A 58 -16.64 1.14 -8.77
N VAL A 59 -16.95 -0.08 -8.34
CA VAL A 59 -17.84 -0.97 -9.10
C VAL A 59 -19.27 -0.39 -9.18
N GLU A 60 -19.74 0.30 -8.14
CA GLU A 60 -21.05 0.96 -8.12
C GLU A 60 -21.10 2.20 -9.02
N ALA A 61 -20.11 3.10 -8.91
CA ALA A 61 -20.15 4.43 -9.52
C ALA A 61 -19.34 4.56 -10.82
N GLY A 62 -18.33 3.71 -11.03
CA GLY A 62 -17.40 3.81 -12.16
C GLY A 62 -16.43 5.00 -12.09
N ASP A 63 -16.38 5.73 -10.97
CA ASP A 63 -15.54 6.93 -10.79
C ASP A 63 -14.60 6.75 -9.60
N TRP A 64 -13.29 6.69 -9.88
CA TRP A 64 -12.24 6.57 -8.87
C TRP A 64 -12.25 7.72 -7.87
N LYS A 65 -12.45 8.95 -8.34
CA LYS A 65 -12.42 10.12 -7.49
C LYS A 65 -13.56 10.11 -6.50
N GLN A 66 -14.77 9.76 -6.96
CA GLN A 66 -15.91 9.62 -6.07
C GLN A 66 -15.66 8.53 -5.04
N ALA A 67 -15.18 7.35 -5.47
CA ALA A 67 -14.87 6.24 -4.57
C ALA A 67 -13.84 6.63 -3.49
N PHE A 68 -12.77 7.36 -3.86
CA PHE A 68 -11.78 7.83 -2.90
C PHE A 68 -12.35 8.86 -1.91
N LEU A 69 -13.15 9.82 -2.38
CA LEU A 69 -13.73 10.87 -1.53
C LEU A 69 -14.77 10.33 -0.54
N GLU A 70 -15.48 9.26 -0.90
CA GLU A 70 -16.44 8.61 -0.01
C GLU A 70 -15.77 7.80 1.10
N VAL A 71 -14.65 7.14 0.82
CA VAL A 71 -14.03 6.17 1.74
C VAL A 71 -12.87 6.78 2.56
N ILE A 72 -12.05 7.62 1.93
CA ILE A 72 -10.86 8.17 2.58
C ILE A 72 -11.27 9.42 3.40
N PRO A 73 -10.94 9.48 4.70
CA PRO A 73 -11.35 10.59 5.55
C PRO A 73 -10.84 11.94 5.04
N GLN A 74 -11.72 12.95 5.01
CA GLN A 74 -11.40 14.26 4.41
C GLN A 74 -10.18 14.98 5.01
N ARG A 75 -9.89 14.73 6.30
CA ARG A 75 -8.68 15.25 6.97
C ARG A 75 -7.38 14.80 6.30
N LYS A 76 -7.39 13.73 5.51
CA LYS A 76 -6.24 13.25 4.75
C LYS A 76 -6.00 14.04 3.47
N PHE A 77 -6.96 14.85 3.03
CA PHE A 77 -6.89 15.63 1.79
C PHE A 77 -6.48 17.10 1.99
N ASN A 78 -6.50 17.62 3.21
CA ASN A 78 -6.29 19.05 3.47
C ASN A 78 -5.06 19.28 4.37
N GLU A 79 -4.01 19.88 3.84
CA GLU A 79 -3.09 20.68 4.64
C GLU A 79 -3.72 22.06 4.86
N GLY A 80 -4.03 22.38 6.11
CA GLY A 80 -4.19 23.74 6.63
C GLY A 80 -4.85 24.79 5.71
N LYS A 81 -6.17 24.71 5.52
CA LYS A 81 -7.13 25.84 5.55
C LYS A 81 -8.52 25.31 5.18
N GLY A 82 -9.52 25.63 6.00
CA GLY A 82 -10.88 25.12 5.86
C GLY A 82 -11.49 25.38 4.47
N GLY A 83 -12.20 24.38 3.96
CA GLY A 83 -13.10 24.51 2.82
C GLY A 83 -12.80 23.57 1.64
N GLY A 84 -13.46 22.39 1.65
CA GLY A 84 -13.77 21.60 0.45
C GLY A 84 -12.62 20.82 -0.18
N ALA A 85 -12.84 19.51 -0.42
CA ALA A 85 -11.96 18.70 -1.25
C ALA A 85 -11.75 19.38 -2.61
N LYS A 86 -10.51 19.76 -2.96
CA LYS A 86 -10.22 20.35 -4.27
C LYS A 86 -10.28 19.26 -5.34
N VAL A 87 -11.34 19.35 -6.13
CA VAL A 87 -11.64 18.54 -7.31
C VAL A 87 -10.55 18.77 -8.37
N VAL A 88 -9.54 17.89 -8.46
CA VAL A 88 -8.66 17.81 -9.64
C VAL A 88 -9.38 17.12 -10.80
N LYS A 89 -9.35 17.72 -12.00
CA LYS A 89 -10.02 17.24 -13.21
C LYS A 89 -9.18 16.08 -13.77
N GLY A 90 -9.68 14.84 -13.67
CA GLY A 90 -8.95 13.65 -14.13
C GLY A 90 -8.81 13.62 -15.66
N ALA A 91 -7.58 13.53 -16.14
CA ALA A 91 -7.25 13.12 -17.51
C ALA A 91 -6.92 11.62 -17.53
N VAL A 92 -6.97 11.07 -18.74
CA VAL A 92 -7.01 9.64 -19.10
C VAL A 92 -5.89 8.82 -18.45
N ALA A 93 -6.24 7.60 -18.07
CA ALA A 93 -5.35 6.59 -17.51
C ALA A 93 -4.21 6.25 -18.48
N GLU A 94 -3.00 6.72 -18.17
CA GLU A 94 -1.77 6.10 -18.63
C GLU A 94 -0.89 5.76 -17.42
N ASP A 95 -0.21 4.63 -17.56
CA ASP A 95 0.58 3.92 -16.57
C ASP A 95 1.61 4.84 -15.93
N ALA A 96 1.30 5.34 -14.73
CA ALA A 96 2.23 6.13 -13.95
C ALA A 96 3.06 5.16 -13.10
N GLU A 97 4.26 4.86 -13.59
CA GLU A 97 5.40 4.40 -12.81
C GLU A 97 5.75 5.50 -11.79
N ASP A 98 4.94 5.62 -10.75
CA ASP A 98 5.10 6.58 -9.66
C ASP A 98 6.18 6.00 -8.74
N VAL A 99 7.45 6.33 -9.06
CA VAL A 99 8.62 6.05 -8.25
C VAL A 99 8.30 6.46 -6.81
N ASP A 100 8.52 5.54 -5.87
CA ASP A 100 8.22 5.71 -4.45
C ASP A 100 9.16 6.77 -3.83
N GLU A 101 8.93 8.05 -4.17
CA GLU A 101 9.63 9.22 -3.62
C GLU A 101 9.17 9.57 -2.20
N ASP A 102 8.46 8.67 -1.51
CA ASP A 102 8.33 8.73 -0.06
C ASP A 102 9.71 8.39 0.56
N ALA A 103 10.66 9.33 0.45
CA ALA A 103 11.94 9.34 1.13
C ALA A 103 11.67 9.52 2.63
N ASP A 104 11.80 8.42 3.37
CA ASP A 104 11.84 8.45 4.83
C ASP A 104 12.88 7.42 5.24
N GLU A 105 14.11 7.91 5.42
CA GLU A 105 15.21 7.23 6.08
C GLU A 105 14.88 7.14 7.57
N ASN A 106 14.16 6.09 7.98
CA ASN A 106 14.22 5.65 9.37
C ASN A 106 14.21 4.12 9.40
N THR A 107 15.37 3.55 9.11
CA THR A 107 15.70 2.16 9.40
C THR A 107 15.81 2.00 10.91
N ASP A 108 14.70 1.66 11.58
CA ASP A 108 14.81 1.02 12.89
C ASP A 108 15.30 -0.42 12.63
N GLU A 109 16.60 -0.62 12.84
CA GLU A 109 17.27 -1.92 12.79
C GLU A 109 16.59 -2.86 13.80
N ALA A 110 15.85 -3.85 13.30
CA ALA A 110 15.37 -4.95 14.13
C ALA A 110 16.47 -6.02 14.13
N GLU A 111 17.20 -6.10 15.24
CA GLU A 111 18.21 -7.13 15.47
C GLU A 111 17.51 -8.50 15.54
N VAL A 112 17.78 -9.35 14.55
CA VAL A 112 17.37 -10.76 14.58
C VAL A 112 18.46 -11.52 15.34
N SER A 113 18.19 -11.85 16.60
CA SER A 113 18.98 -12.84 17.33
C SER A 113 18.64 -14.22 16.77
N ASP A 114 19.52 -14.74 15.91
CA ASP A 114 19.47 -16.11 15.42
C ASP A 114 20.01 -17.04 16.53
N ASP A 115 19.12 -17.54 17.38
CA ASP A 115 19.43 -18.62 18.32
C ASP A 115 19.09 -19.95 17.63
N ALA A 116 20.03 -20.40 16.79
CA ALA A 116 20.01 -21.72 16.19
C ALA A 116 20.77 -22.69 17.11
N GLU A 117 20.04 -23.41 17.94
CA GLU A 117 20.57 -24.60 18.65
C GLU A 117 20.79 -25.72 17.61
N ASP A 118 22.01 -25.80 17.11
CA ASP A 118 22.56 -26.89 16.32
C ASP A 118 22.83 -28.10 17.24
N VAL A 119 21.96 -29.11 17.20
CA VAL A 119 22.26 -30.43 17.79
C VAL A 119 22.70 -31.36 16.67
N SER A 120 23.99 -31.26 16.30
CA SER A 120 24.65 -32.29 15.51
C SER A 120 25.24 -33.36 16.43
N ASP A 121 24.54 -34.48 16.62
CA ASP A 121 25.14 -35.68 17.20
C ASP A 121 25.71 -36.53 16.05
N HIS A 122 27.04 -36.51 15.90
CA HIS A 122 27.78 -37.37 15.00
C HIS A 122 28.45 -38.50 15.79
N GLU A 123 28.24 -39.70 15.26
CA GLU A 123 28.61 -41.05 15.68
C GLU A 123 29.90 -41.26 16.50
N GLY A 124 29.81 -42.20 17.44
CA GLY A 124 30.96 -42.94 17.99
C GLY A 124 30.72 -44.45 17.91
N SER A 125 31.27 -45.09 16.88
CA SER A 125 31.48 -46.54 16.82
C SER A 125 32.76 -46.90 17.57
N VAL A 126 32.66 -47.76 18.59
CA VAL A 126 33.49 -48.97 18.86
C VAL A 126 32.65 -49.93 19.70
#